data_AF-A0AAT9M114-F1
#
_entry.id   AF-A0AAT9M114-F1
#
_cell.length_a   1.000
_cell.length_b   1.000
_cell.length_c   1.000
_cell.angle_alpha   90.00
_cell.angle_beta   90.00
_cell.angle_gamma   90.00
#
_symmetry.space_group_name_H-M   'P 1'
#
loop_
_entity.id
_entity.type
_entity.pdbx_description
1 polymer ?
#
loop_
_entity_poly.entity_id
_entity_poly.type
_entity_poly.pdbx_seq_one_letter_code
_entity_poly.pdbx_strand_id
1 'polypeptide(L)'
;MTIAIRRPIAVLAACAAVGALVTGCGAGPGGEIGAAAVVGGSTVSLDTVQADITSVLADNAAARQLQQQKPSTFPPIARTVVQLAVWDEVTKQLAAKLGVKVNEEQVDRAYTQQTASGQLPSFSDTANIPVKGDLLKGYLRDSLLWNAIGAKQVRTTSVTFDYAVTQDRNGAQALVDKVVANPGQHAQIFTAAMAGAQSQDGSAPKSTVNQTGSPATTPQELGPMFAANAGSVLAFPVQQENIWVVAYVIKRSDNAGDTTGGQDVSQIAAGFGQSQMVRYAQQVGVTLNPRFGVWEPLTGFVSPSAGESSSIMKTVRAANQ
;
A
#
# COMPACT_ATOMS: atom_id res chain seq x y z
N MET A 1 -7.86 51.75 -64.39
CA MET A 1 -8.37 52.97 -63.74
C MET A 1 -9.84 52.75 -63.42
N THR A 2 -10.24 53.07 -62.17
CA THR A 2 -11.60 53.44 -61.69
C THR A 2 -12.73 52.38 -61.79
N ILE A 3 -13.60 52.11 -60.82
CA ILE A 3 -13.86 52.55 -59.43
C ILE A 3 -14.62 51.39 -58.75
N ALA A 4 -14.30 51.10 -57.49
CA ALA A 4 -15.02 50.16 -56.64
C ALA A 4 -16.33 50.76 -56.10
N ILE A 5 -17.41 49.99 -56.11
CA ILE A 5 -18.70 50.32 -55.45
C ILE A 5 -18.71 49.72 -54.05
N ARG A 6 -19.15 50.53 -53.09
CA ARG A 6 -19.21 50.27 -51.64
C ARG A 6 -20.63 49.89 -51.18
N ARG A 7 -20.67 49.05 -50.13
CA ARG A 7 -21.64 48.93 -48.99
C ARG A 7 -22.92 48.09 -49.19
N PRO A 8 -23.58 47.59 -48.11
CA PRO A 8 -23.19 47.48 -46.68
C PRO A 8 -23.53 46.13 -45.97
N ILE A 9 -22.82 45.89 -44.86
CA ILE A 9 -23.27 45.37 -43.55
C ILE A 9 -24.36 44.28 -43.52
N ALA A 10 -23.96 43.06 -43.12
CA ALA A 10 -24.76 42.23 -42.24
C ALA A 10 -23.84 41.62 -41.16
N VAL A 11 -24.09 42.02 -39.92
CA VAL A 11 -23.49 41.47 -38.70
C VAL A 11 -24.18 40.15 -38.40
N LEU A 12 -23.41 39.07 -38.24
CA LEU A 12 -23.80 37.92 -37.42
C LEU A 12 -22.55 37.18 -36.96
N ALA A 13 -22.33 37.27 -35.66
CA ALA A 13 -21.30 36.57 -34.91
C ALA A 13 -21.63 35.08 -34.81
N ALA A 14 -20.64 34.20 -34.95
CA ALA A 14 -20.62 32.90 -34.28
C ALA A 14 -19.20 32.35 -34.23
N CYS A 15 -18.74 32.16 -33.00
CA CYS A 15 -17.53 31.50 -32.53
C CYS A 15 -17.05 30.31 -33.38
N ALA A 16 -15.86 30.40 -33.97
CA ALA A 16 -15.03 29.25 -34.28
C ALA A 16 -13.89 29.21 -33.24
N ALA A 17 -14.22 28.78 -32.03
CA ALA A 17 -13.23 28.48 -31.01
C ALA A 17 -12.49 27.20 -31.41
N VAL A 18 -11.19 27.36 -31.68
CA VAL A 18 -10.09 26.42 -31.42
C VAL A 18 -10.53 24.98 -31.13
N GLY A 19 -10.62 24.18 -32.20
CA GLY A 19 -10.75 22.72 -32.13
C GLY A 19 -9.41 22.05 -31.79
N ALA A 20 -8.88 22.33 -30.61
CA ALA A 20 -7.78 21.59 -30.01
C ALA A 20 -8.02 21.53 -28.50
N LEU A 21 -7.80 20.35 -27.90
CA LEU A 21 -7.90 20.02 -26.47
C LEU A 21 -9.20 19.34 -26.01
N VAL A 22 -9.53 18.15 -26.55
CA VAL A 22 -9.97 17.01 -25.72
C VAL A 22 -9.49 15.70 -26.36
N THR A 23 -8.19 15.45 -26.28
CA THR A 23 -7.65 14.07 -26.26
C THR A 23 -7.00 13.89 -24.90
N GLY A 24 -7.83 13.69 -23.87
CA GLY A 24 -7.38 13.19 -22.58
C GLY A 24 -7.05 11.70 -22.68
N CYS A 25 -6.10 11.35 -23.56
CA CYS A 25 -5.51 10.02 -23.62
C CYS A 25 -4.73 9.80 -22.33
N GLY A 26 -5.23 8.90 -21.49
CA GLY A 26 -4.61 8.45 -20.24
C GLY A 26 -3.35 7.62 -20.45
N ALA A 27 -2.37 8.18 -21.15
CA ALA A 27 -1.03 7.61 -21.29
C ALA A 27 -0.04 8.56 -20.59
N GLY A 28 -0.01 8.48 -19.26
CA GLY A 28 1.19 8.89 -18.53
C GLY A 28 2.31 7.87 -18.77
N PRO A 29 3.59 8.23 -18.53
CA PRO A 29 4.68 7.27 -18.67
C PRO A 29 4.47 6.13 -17.67
N GLY A 30 4.08 4.94 -18.16
CA GLY A 30 3.92 3.71 -17.37
C GLY A 30 2.50 3.12 -17.29
N GLY A 31 1.47 3.74 -17.89
CA GLY A 31 0.11 3.20 -17.90
C GLY A 31 -0.21 2.46 -19.20
N GLU A 32 -0.35 1.13 -19.16
CA GLU A 32 -0.93 0.38 -20.27
C GLU A 32 -2.38 0.82 -20.51
N ILE A 33 -2.75 1.05 -21.77
CA ILE A 33 -4.10 1.46 -22.15
C ILE A 33 -5.07 0.36 -21.71
N GLY A 34 -6.02 0.68 -20.83
CA GLY A 34 -6.99 -0.27 -20.29
C GLY A 34 -6.56 -0.97 -18.99
N ALA A 35 -5.41 -0.62 -18.42
CA ALA A 35 -5.00 -1.11 -17.10
C ALA A 35 -5.54 -0.22 -15.96
N ALA A 36 -6.05 -0.85 -14.91
CA ALA A 36 -6.22 -0.22 -13.60
C ALA A 36 -4.92 -0.26 -12.79
N ALA A 37 -4.15 -1.34 -12.93
CA ALA A 37 -2.82 -1.49 -12.37
C ALA A 37 -1.98 -2.47 -13.20
N VAL A 38 -0.66 -2.42 -13.02
CA VAL A 38 0.30 -3.39 -13.54
C VAL A 38 1.13 -3.91 -12.37
N VAL A 39 1.21 -5.23 -12.22
CA VAL A 39 1.89 -5.95 -11.12
C VAL A 39 2.91 -6.91 -11.71
N GLY A 40 4.20 -6.58 -11.64
CA GLY A 40 5.25 -7.47 -12.18
C GLY A 40 5.12 -7.79 -13.67
N GLY A 41 4.47 -6.92 -14.45
CA GLY A 41 4.13 -7.15 -15.86
C GLY A 41 2.76 -7.82 -16.10
N SER A 42 2.06 -8.27 -15.05
CA SER A 42 0.66 -8.69 -15.16
C SER A 42 -0.27 -7.47 -15.12
N THR A 43 -1.21 -7.41 -16.06
CA THR A 43 -2.20 -6.33 -16.13
C THR A 43 -3.42 -6.65 -15.26
N VAL A 44 -3.75 -5.76 -14.33
CA VAL A 44 -5.08 -5.70 -13.67
C VAL A 44 -5.98 -4.84 -14.55
N SER A 45 -6.97 -5.46 -15.18
CA SER A 45 -7.85 -4.80 -16.16
C SER A 45 -8.73 -3.72 -15.52
N LEU A 46 -8.86 -2.59 -16.23
CA LEU A 46 -9.80 -1.53 -15.88
C LEU A 46 -11.26 -1.99 -15.97
N ASP A 47 -11.58 -2.88 -16.92
CA ASP A 47 -12.95 -3.37 -17.11
C ASP A 47 -13.40 -4.22 -15.92
N THR A 48 -12.51 -5.08 -15.41
CA THR A 48 -12.77 -5.88 -14.20
C THR A 48 -13.03 -4.97 -12.99
N VAL A 49 -12.15 -3.98 -12.77
CA VAL A 49 -12.33 -3.00 -11.69
C VAL A 49 -13.64 -2.22 -11.84
N GLN A 50 -14.01 -1.85 -13.06
CA GLN A 50 -15.26 -1.11 -13.32
C GLN A 50 -16.50 -1.98 -13.10
N ALA A 51 -16.42 -3.28 -13.40
CA ALA A 51 -17.47 -4.24 -13.10
C ALA A 51 -17.64 -4.40 -11.58
N ASP A 52 -16.54 -4.52 -10.83
CA ASP A 52 -16.56 -4.62 -9.37
C ASP A 52 -17.16 -3.37 -8.71
N ILE A 53 -16.77 -2.18 -9.17
CA ILE A 53 -17.37 -0.92 -8.72
C ILE A 53 -18.88 -0.90 -9.00
N THR A 54 -19.29 -1.36 -10.17
CA THR A 54 -20.71 -1.45 -10.54
C THR A 54 -21.46 -2.42 -9.63
N SER A 55 -20.86 -3.57 -9.28
CA SER A 55 -21.43 -4.52 -8.33
C SER A 55 -21.62 -3.90 -6.94
N VAL A 56 -20.61 -3.19 -6.43
CA VAL A 56 -20.70 -2.48 -5.15
C VAL A 56 -21.86 -1.47 -5.14
N LEU A 57 -22.02 -0.73 -6.24
CA LEU A 57 -23.12 0.22 -6.41
C LEU A 57 -24.49 -0.47 -6.52
N ALA A 58 -24.58 -1.63 -7.17
CA ALA A 58 -25.83 -2.39 -7.28
C ALA A 58 -26.29 -2.91 -5.90
N ASP A 59 -25.34 -3.40 -5.10
CA ASP A 59 -25.63 -4.06 -3.83
C ASP A 59 -25.77 -3.12 -2.63
N ASN A 60 -25.40 -1.84 -2.78
CA ASN A 60 -25.34 -0.91 -1.66
C ASN A 60 -25.98 0.47 -1.97
N ALA A 61 -27.12 0.74 -1.33
CA ALA A 61 -27.83 2.02 -1.45
C ALA A 61 -27.03 3.22 -0.94
N ALA A 62 -26.26 3.06 0.14
CA ALA A 62 -25.41 4.12 0.67
C ALA A 62 -24.25 4.44 -0.29
N ALA A 63 -23.69 3.43 -0.96
CA ALA A 63 -22.69 3.64 -2.00
C ALA A 63 -23.26 4.44 -3.18
N ARG A 64 -24.49 4.13 -3.64
CA ARG A 64 -25.20 4.93 -4.67
C ARG A 64 -25.45 6.36 -4.21
N GLN A 65 -25.90 6.53 -2.97
CA GLN A 65 -26.15 7.85 -2.40
C GLN A 65 -24.87 8.69 -2.35
N LEU A 66 -23.74 8.10 -1.96
CA LEU A 66 -22.44 8.78 -1.96
C LEU A 66 -22.01 9.16 -3.37
N GLN A 67 -22.16 8.27 -4.34
CA GLN A 67 -21.85 8.56 -5.73
C GLN A 67 -22.67 9.75 -6.28
N GLN A 68 -23.97 9.82 -5.94
CA GLN A 68 -24.89 10.84 -6.44
C GLN A 68 -24.77 12.18 -5.70
N GLN A 69 -24.72 12.14 -4.37
CA GLN A 69 -24.82 13.34 -3.52
C GLN A 69 -23.46 13.92 -3.13
N LYS A 70 -22.42 13.09 -3.07
CA LYS A 70 -21.06 13.51 -2.72
C LYS A 70 -20.04 12.84 -3.66
N PRO A 71 -20.05 13.18 -4.97
CA PRO A 71 -19.16 12.55 -5.94
C PRO A 71 -17.67 12.64 -5.55
N SER A 72 -17.26 13.67 -4.81
CA SER A 72 -15.90 13.84 -4.29
C SER A 72 -15.51 12.85 -3.18
N THR A 73 -16.47 12.20 -2.52
CA THR A 73 -16.23 11.17 -1.47
C THR A 73 -16.37 9.74 -1.98
N PHE A 74 -16.68 9.56 -3.27
CA PHE A 74 -16.70 8.25 -3.93
C PHE A 74 -15.31 7.66 -4.27
N PRO A 75 -14.27 8.47 -4.62
CA PRO A 75 -12.95 7.94 -4.94
C PRO A 75 -12.37 6.93 -3.93
N PRO A 76 -12.54 7.07 -2.60
CA PRO A 76 -12.15 6.04 -1.64
C PRO A 76 -12.67 4.63 -1.97
N ILE A 77 -13.93 4.48 -2.39
CA ILE A 77 -14.49 3.15 -2.74
C ILE A 77 -13.76 2.58 -3.95
N ALA A 78 -13.59 3.38 -5.00
CA ALA A 78 -12.89 2.95 -6.21
C ALA A 78 -11.41 2.58 -5.92
N ARG A 79 -10.74 3.33 -5.03
CA ARG A 79 -9.39 3.01 -4.58
C ARG A 79 -9.33 1.68 -3.85
N THR A 80 -10.26 1.43 -2.94
CA THR A 80 -10.32 0.16 -2.20
C THR A 80 -10.60 -1.02 -3.13
N VAL A 81 -11.47 -0.88 -4.14
CA VAL A 81 -11.68 -1.93 -5.15
C VAL A 81 -10.38 -2.22 -5.92
N VAL A 82 -9.66 -1.20 -6.39
CA VAL A 82 -8.36 -1.38 -7.06
C VAL A 82 -7.33 -2.00 -6.12
N GLN A 83 -7.31 -1.59 -4.85
CA GLN A 83 -6.43 -2.16 -3.83
C GLN A 83 -6.67 -3.66 -3.66
N LEU A 84 -7.94 -4.10 -3.56
CA LEU A 84 -8.29 -5.52 -3.46
C LEU A 84 -7.86 -6.29 -4.72
N ALA A 85 -8.06 -5.72 -5.91
CA ALA A 85 -7.63 -6.35 -7.16
C ALA A 85 -6.10 -6.50 -7.25
N VAL A 86 -5.35 -5.49 -6.81
CA VAL A 86 -3.88 -5.56 -6.74
C VAL A 86 -3.43 -6.59 -5.69
N TRP A 87 -4.07 -6.61 -4.52
CA TRP A 87 -3.78 -7.61 -3.49
C TRP A 87 -3.99 -9.04 -3.99
N ASP A 88 -5.10 -9.31 -4.65
CA ASP A 88 -5.40 -10.63 -5.23
C ASP A 88 -4.32 -11.04 -6.24
N GLU A 89 -3.95 -10.15 -7.17
CA GLU A 89 -2.90 -10.44 -8.17
C GLU A 89 -1.53 -10.68 -7.51
N VAL A 90 -1.09 -9.81 -6.61
CA VAL A 90 0.20 -9.96 -5.90
C VAL A 90 0.19 -11.25 -5.06
N THR A 91 -0.93 -11.55 -4.39
CA THR A 91 -1.07 -12.73 -3.52
C THR A 91 -1.04 -14.01 -4.33
N LYS A 92 -1.72 -14.06 -5.48
CA LYS A 92 -1.67 -15.19 -6.43
C LYS A 92 -0.26 -15.46 -6.91
N GLN A 93 0.46 -14.43 -7.34
CA GLN A 93 1.85 -14.56 -7.78
C GLN A 93 2.76 -15.06 -6.65
N LEU A 94 2.65 -14.49 -5.44
CA LEU A 94 3.45 -14.90 -4.29
C LEU A 94 3.12 -16.33 -3.85
N ALA A 95 1.84 -16.69 -3.79
CA ALA A 95 1.39 -18.04 -3.45
C ALA A 95 1.92 -19.07 -4.44
N ALA A 96 1.84 -18.77 -5.75
CA ALA A 96 2.42 -19.61 -6.80
C ALA A 96 3.93 -19.78 -6.62
N LYS A 97 4.67 -18.68 -6.41
CA LYS A 97 6.12 -18.69 -6.14
C LYS A 97 6.49 -19.55 -4.92
N LEU A 98 5.66 -19.53 -3.88
CA LEU A 98 5.90 -20.28 -2.65
C LEU A 98 5.27 -21.68 -2.66
N GLY A 99 4.54 -22.08 -3.70
CA GLY A 99 3.81 -23.34 -3.74
C GLY A 99 2.72 -23.45 -2.66
N VAL A 100 2.15 -22.32 -2.23
CA VAL A 100 1.04 -22.25 -1.26
C VAL A 100 -0.28 -22.30 -2.02
N LYS A 101 -1.24 -23.07 -1.51
CA LYS A 101 -2.57 -23.21 -2.09
C LYS A 101 -3.62 -23.21 -0.99
N VAL A 102 -4.81 -22.75 -1.31
CA VAL A 102 -6.04 -22.89 -0.52
C VAL A 102 -7.08 -23.57 -1.38
N ASN A 103 -7.96 -24.36 -0.77
CA ASN A 103 -9.05 -25.02 -1.49
C ASN A 103 -10.35 -24.19 -1.43
N GLU A 104 -11.22 -24.38 -2.41
CA GLU A 104 -12.47 -23.61 -2.49
C GLU A 104 -13.44 -23.92 -1.33
N GLU A 105 -13.41 -25.14 -0.77
CA GLU A 105 -14.22 -25.50 0.40
C GLU A 105 -13.81 -24.69 1.66
N GLN A 106 -12.53 -24.39 1.84
CA GLN A 106 -12.05 -23.51 2.90
C GLN A 106 -12.55 -22.08 2.70
N VAL A 107 -12.52 -21.59 1.46
CA VAL A 107 -13.02 -20.26 1.10
C VAL A 107 -14.53 -20.18 1.35
N ASP A 108 -15.29 -21.17 0.93
CA ASP A 108 -16.74 -21.22 1.12
C ASP A 108 -17.11 -21.27 2.61
N ARG A 109 -16.40 -22.08 3.41
CA ARG A 109 -16.59 -22.10 4.87
C ARG A 109 -16.28 -20.75 5.50
N ALA A 110 -15.16 -20.12 5.12
CA ALA A 110 -14.80 -18.79 5.62
C ALA A 110 -15.87 -17.75 5.23
N TYR A 111 -16.39 -17.82 4.00
CA TYR A 111 -17.46 -16.95 3.52
C TYR A 111 -18.75 -17.14 4.30
N THR A 112 -19.20 -18.37 4.53
CA THR A 112 -20.38 -18.66 5.35
C THR A 112 -20.20 -18.17 6.79
N GLN A 113 -19.04 -18.39 7.40
CA GLN A 113 -18.76 -17.92 8.77
C GLN A 113 -18.75 -16.39 8.87
N GLN A 114 -18.10 -15.71 7.93
CA GLN A 114 -18.01 -14.26 7.89
C GLN A 114 -19.38 -13.59 7.67
N THR A 115 -20.19 -14.17 6.78
CA THR A 115 -21.54 -13.65 6.50
C THR A 115 -22.51 -13.92 7.66
N ALA A 116 -22.37 -15.06 8.35
CA ALA A 116 -23.18 -15.38 9.53
C ALA A 116 -22.86 -14.49 10.74
N SER A 117 -21.61 -14.02 10.91
CA SER A 117 -21.25 -13.12 12.01
C SER A 117 -21.79 -11.69 11.83
N GLY A 118 -22.14 -11.31 10.60
CA GLY A 118 -22.54 -9.94 10.25
C GLY A 118 -21.41 -8.91 10.30
N GLN A 119 -20.21 -9.30 10.70
CA GLN A 119 -19.04 -8.43 10.82
C GLN A 119 -18.29 -8.42 9.49
N LEU A 120 -18.70 -7.60 8.53
CA LEU A 120 -18.05 -7.54 7.22
C LEU A 120 -16.94 -6.48 7.18
N PRO A 121 -15.83 -6.72 6.46
CA PRO A 121 -14.86 -5.66 6.18
C PRO A 121 -15.54 -4.52 5.40
N SER A 122 -15.01 -3.30 5.51
CA SER A 122 -15.59 -2.11 4.87
C SER A 122 -14.68 -1.55 3.77
N PHE A 123 -15.27 -1.05 2.68
CA PHE A 123 -14.56 -0.30 1.63
C PHE A 123 -14.10 1.08 2.09
N SER A 124 -14.67 1.61 3.16
CA SER A 124 -14.40 2.95 3.67
C SER A 124 -14.77 3.02 5.14
N ASP A 125 -13.83 3.40 5.99
CA ASP A 125 -14.09 3.59 7.43
C ASP A 125 -15.09 4.72 7.69
N THR A 126 -15.13 5.73 6.81
CA THR A 126 -16.03 6.87 6.95
C THR A 126 -17.45 6.60 6.45
N ALA A 127 -17.61 5.75 5.44
CA ALA A 127 -18.91 5.43 4.84
C ALA A 127 -19.50 4.09 5.32
N ASN A 128 -18.71 3.25 6.01
CA ASN A 128 -19.08 1.92 6.50
C ASN A 128 -19.80 1.06 5.43
N ILE A 129 -19.21 0.99 4.24
CA ILE A 129 -19.77 0.26 3.09
C ILE A 129 -19.21 -1.16 3.14
N PRO A 130 -20.00 -2.18 3.51
CA PRO A 130 -19.48 -3.54 3.64
C PRO A 130 -19.05 -4.12 2.29
N VAL A 131 -17.94 -4.86 2.30
CA VAL A 131 -17.51 -5.74 1.21
C VAL A 131 -18.38 -7.00 1.22
N LYS A 132 -18.95 -7.34 0.06
CA LYS A 132 -19.93 -8.43 -0.10
C LYS A 132 -19.67 -9.22 -1.40
N GLY A 133 -20.42 -10.32 -1.56
CA GLY A 133 -20.45 -11.09 -2.80
C GLY A 133 -19.07 -11.62 -3.18
N ASP A 134 -18.76 -11.59 -4.48
CA ASP A 134 -17.51 -12.12 -5.03
C ASP A 134 -16.28 -11.36 -4.51
N LEU A 135 -16.38 -10.05 -4.25
CA LEU A 135 -15.29 -9.27 -3.65
C LEU A 135 -14.95 -9.76 -2.23
N LEU A 136 -15.97 -10.10 -1.43
CA LEU A 136 -15.75 -10.68 -0.10
C LEU A 136 -15.13 -12.08 -0.23
N LYS A 137 -15.61 -12.89 -1.16
CA LYS A 137 -15.07 -14.24 -1.40
C LYS A 137 -13.61 -14.19 -1.87
N GLY A 138 -13.26 -13.25 -2.74
CA GLY A 138 -11.88 -12.97 -3.16
C GLY A 138 -10.99 -12.57 -1.98
N TYR A 139 -11.40 -11.56 -1.21
CA TYR A 139 -10.68 -11.12 -0.01
C TYR A 139 -10.44 -12.25 1.00
N LEU A 140 -11.44 -13.10 1.24
CA LEU A 140 -11.29 -14.24 2.16
C LEU A 140 -10.33 -15.30 1.63
N ARG A 141 -10.30 -15.53 0.31
CA ARG A 141 -9.28 -16.40 -0.32
C ARG A 141 -7.88 -15.85 -0.10
N ASP A 142 -7.68 -14.55 -0.30
CA ASP A 142 -6.40 -13.89 -0.07
C ASP A 142 -5.98 -13.94 1.40
N SER A 143 -6.91 -13.71 2.33
CA SER A 143 -6.66 -13.83 3.77
C SER A 143 -6.21 -15.24 4.17
N LEU A 144 -6.84 -16.27 3.62
CA LEU A 144 -6.42 -17.67 3.82
C LEU A 144 -5.03 -17.94 3.22
N LEU A 145 -4.73 -17.38 2.05
CA LEU A 145 -3.41 -17.47 1.43
C LEU A 145 -2.34 -16.75 2.26
N TRP A 146 -2.62 -15.55 2.77
CA TRP A 146 -1.72 -14.82 3.67
C TRP A 146 -1.47 -15.61 4.93
N ASN A 147 -2.49 -16.22 5.54
CA ASN A 147 -2.30 -17.08 6.70
C ASN A 147 -1.36 -18.26 6.40
N ALA A 148 -1.53 -18.93 5.25
CA ALA A 148 -0.69 -20.05 4.86
C ALA A 148 0.75 -19.62 4.49
N ILE A 149 0.93 -18.50 3.79
CA ILE A 149 2.23 -17.88 3.50
C ILE A 149 2.94 -17.52 4.81
N GLY A 150 2.20 -16.88 5.72
CA GLY A 150 2.69 -16.47 7.01
C GLY A 150 3.14 -17.65 7.85
N ALA A 151 2.30 -18.68 7.99
CA ALA A 151 2.65 -19.90 8.71
C ALA A 151 3.92 -20.58 8.16
N LYS A 152 4.14 -20.50 6.84
CA LYS A 152 5.33 -21.05 6.18
C LYS A 152 6.61 -20.26 6.47
N GLN A 153 6.54 -18.93 6.59
CA GLN A 153 7.72 -18.06 6.62
C GLN A 153 7.99 -17.37 7.97
N VAL A 154 6.98 -17.24 8.83
CA VAL A 154 7.08 -16.48 10.09
C VAL A 154 8.15 -17.03 11.02
N ARG A 155 8.35 -18.35 11.00
CA ARG A 155 9.34 -19.03 11.83
C ARG A 155 10.76 -18.93 11.31
N THR A 156 10.93 -18.65 10.03
CA THR A 156 12.25 -18.66 9.39
C THR A 156 12.73 -17.27 8.99
N THR A 157 11.94 -16.25 9.31
CA THR A 157 12.25 -14.87 8.97
C THR A 157 12.98 -14.19 10.11
N SER A 158 14.13 -13.60 9.78
CA SER A 158 14.84 -12.68 10.66
C SER A 158 15.25 -11.42 9.90
N VAL A 159 15.26 -10.30 10.61
CA VAL A 159 15.73 -9.00 10.12
C VAL A 159 16.74 -8.43 11.10
N THR A 160 17.83 -7.86 10.57
CA THR A 160 18.74 -7.00 11.33
C THR A 160 18.41 -5.56 11.00
N PHE A 161 18.19 -4.73 12.01
CA PHE A 161 17.69 -3.37 11.85
C PHE A 161 18.23 -2.39 12.89
N ASP A 162 18.17 -1.13 12.51
CA ASP A 162 18.19 0.01 13.41
C ASP A 162 16.81 0.64 13.43
N TYR A 163 16.40 1.23 14.55
CA TYR A 163 15.25 2.14 14.55
C TYR A 163 15.42 3.25 15.58
N ALA A 164 14.74 4.36 15.35
CA ALA A 164 14.55 5.45 16.31
C ALA A 164 13.14 6.01 16.12
N VAL A 165 12.71 6.85 17.07
CA VAL A 165 11.42 7.53 17.02
C VAL A 165 11.60 9.03 16.83
N THR A 166 10.68 9.66 16.10
CA THR A 166 10.59 11.11 15.92
C THR A 166 9.18 11.60 16.26
N GLN A 167 9.02 12.88 16.57
CA GLN A 167 7.72 13.43 16.97
C GLN A 167 6.74 13.56 15.82
N ASP A 168 7.24 13.84 14.61
CA ASP A 168 6.42 14.10 13.45
C ASP A 168 7.02 13.52 12.17
N ARG A 169 6.25 13.66 11.09
CA ARG A 169 6.61 13.21 9.75
C ARG A 169 7.83 13.94 9.19
N ASN A 170 8.04 15.21 9.55
CA ASN A 170 9.14 16.01 9.03
C ASN A 170 10.48 15.55 9.62
N GLY A 171 10.52 15.32 10.94
CA GLY A 171 11.65 14.71 11.62
C GLY A 171 11.93 13.30 11.08
N ALA A 172 10.87 12.52 10.83
CA ALA A 172 10.99 11.19 10.24
C ALA A 172 11.61 11.26 8.85
N GLN A 173 11.13 12.16 7.98
CA GLN A 173 11.64 12.38 6.64
C GLN A 173 13.11 12.80 6.66
N ALA A 174 13.47 13.75 7.53
CA ALA A 174 14.85 14.20 7.68
C ALA A 174 15.80 13.07 8.11
N LEU A 175 15.36 12.21 9.04
CA LEU A 175 16.15 11.06 9.47
C LEU A 175 16.28 10.01 8.36
N VAL A 176 15.18 9.71 7.65
CA VAL A 176 15.21 8.83 6.46
C VAL A 176 16.23 9.33 5.45
N ASP A 177 16.19 10.62 5.11
CA ASP A 177 17.10 11.23 4.13
C ASP A 177 18.55 11.18 4.57
N LYS A 178 18.81 11.42 5.87
CA LYS A 178 20.15 11.35 6.45
C LYS A 178 20.75 9.94 6.35
N VAL A 179 19.96 8.91 6.67
CA VAL A 179 20.39 7.49 6.57
C VAL A 179 20.60 7.09 5.12
N VAL A 180 19.67 7.45 4.22
CA VAL A 180 19.80 7.15 2.78
C VAL A 180 21.04 7.79 2.17
N ALA A 181 21.37 9.02 2.56
CA ALA A 181 22.55 9.72 2.07
C ALA A 181 23.86 9.16 2.63
N ASN A 182 23.84 8.54 3.81
CA ASN A 182 25.03 8.07 4.52
C ASN A 182 24.82 6.65 5.10
N PRO A 183 24.52 5.64 4.27
CA PRO A 183 24.11 4.33 4.75
C PRO A 183 25.21 3.62 5.55
N GLY A 184 26.50 3.93 5.32
CA GLY A 184 27.62 3.41 6.10
C GLY A 184 27.77 4.04 7.49
N GLN A 185 27.06 5.14 7.78
CA GLN A 185 27.06 5.82 9.08
C GLN A 185 25.75 5.58 9.86
N HIS A 186 24.95 4.60 9.44
CA HIS A 186 23.61 4.34 10.00
C HIS A 186 23.63 4.23 11.53
N ALA A 187 24.54 3.44 12.10
CA ALA A 187 24.65 3.26 13.54
C ALA A 187 24.92 4.58 14.29
N GLN A 188 25.82 5.44 13.78
CA GLN A 188 26.07 6.76 14.38
C GLN A 188 24.86 7.69 14.23
N ILE A 189 24.17 7.65 13.09
CA ILE A 189 22.99 8.48 12.83
C ILE A 189 21.85 8.12 13.77
N PHE A 190 21.52 6.84 13.91
CA PHE A 190 20.51 6.37 14.84
C PHE A 190 20.92 6.64 16.30
N THR A 191 22.21 6.48 16.63
CA THR A 191 22.74 6.83 17.96
C THR A 191 22.60 8.31 18.30
N ALA A 192 22.90 9.20 17.35
CA ALA A 192 22.73 10.64 17.54
C ALA A 192 21.26 11.04 17.67
N ALA A 193 20.36 10.38 16.93
CA ALA A 193 18.92 10.57 17.07
C ALA A 193 18.44 10.21 18.49
N MET A 194 19.08 9.21 19.15
CA MET A 194 18.80 8.86 20.56
C MET A 194 19.10 9.99 21.52
N ALA A 195 20.24 10.67 21.35
CA ALA A 195 20.71 11.71 22.27
C ALA A 195 19.86 12.98 22.20
N GLY A 196 19.25 13.27 21.04
CA GLY A 196 18.37 14.42 20.84
C GLY A 196 16.92 14.20 21.28
N ALA A 197 16.49 12.95 21.45
CA ALA A 197 15.12 12.59 21.82
C ALA A 197 14.96 12.46 23.34
N GLN A 198 15.21 13.53 24.11
CA GLN A 198 14.85 13.51 25.53
C GLN A 198 13.32 13.47 25.67
N SER A 199 12.82 12.41 26.29
CA SER A 199 11.43 12.27 26.69
C SER A 199 11.07 13.28 27.78
N GLN A 200 9.98 14.01 27.62
CA GLN A 200 9.49 14.97 28.64
C GLN A 200 9.01 14.27 29.93
N ASP A 201 8.74 12.96 29.90
CA ASP A 201 8.26 12.16 31.03
C ASP A 201 9.33 11.25 31.66
N GLY A 202 10.58 11.28 31.16
CA GLY A 202 11.67 10.40 31.59
C GLY A 202 11.65 8.98 31.01
N SER A 203 10.71 8.65 30.12
CA SER A 203 10.66 7.38 29.38
C SER A 203 11.68 7.38 28.23
N ALA A 204 12.79 6.65 28.34
CA ALA A 204 13.83 6.64 27.30
C ALA A 204 13.26 6.49 25.88
N PRO A 205 13.68 7.32 24.89
CA PRO A 205 13.28 7.11 23.50
C PRO A 205 13.69 5.70 23.08
N LYS A 206 12.71 4.89 22.65
CA LYS A 206 12.96 3.54 22.13
C LYS A 206 13.75 3.68 20.84
N SER A 207 15.05 3.38 20.90
CA SER A 207 15.93 3.32 19.75
C SER A 207 16.90 2.17 19.93
N THR A 208 17.32 1.60 18.82
CA THR A 208 18.29 0.52 18.84
C THR A 208 19.13 0.50 17.58
N VAL A 209 20.31 -0.09 17.70
CA VAL A 209 21.24 -0.29 16.59
C VAL A 209 21.66 -1.76 16.52
N ASN A 210 21.77 -2.26 15.29
CA ASN A 210 22.17 -3.61 14.92
C ASN A 210 21.40 -4.72 15.65
N GLN A 211 20.12 -4.49 15.95
CA GLN A 211 19.30 -5.53 16.56
C GLN A 211 18.86 -6.53 15.52
N THR A 212 18.84 -7.79 15.91
CA THR A 212 18.30 -8.86 15.09
C THR A 212 17.05 -9.40 15.76
N GLY A 213 15.95 -9.47 15.00
CA GLY A 213 14.66 -9.92 15.50
C GLY A 213 13.90 -10.75 14.48
N SER A 214 12.84 -11.40 14.96
CA SER A 214 11.88 -12.13 14.16
C SER A 214 10.49 -11.53 14.35
N PRO A 215 9.50 -11.86 13.50
CA PRO A 215 8.12 -11.38 13.70
C PRO A 215 7.53 -11.74 15.06
N ALA A 216 8.00 -12.82 15.69
CA ALA A 216 7.52 -13.28 17.00
C ALA A 216 8.18 -12.56 18.18
N THR A 217 9.41 -12.06 18.01
CA THR A 217 10.22 -11.50 19.10
C THR A 217 10.36 -9.97 19.02
N THR A 218 10.05 -9.37 17.88
CA THR A 218 10.10 -7.93 17.68
C THR A 218 8.82 -7.27 18.18
N PRO A 219 8.89 -6.11 18.87
CA PRO A 219 7.71 -5.35 19.30
C PRO A 219 6.72 -5.11 18.15
N GLN A 220 5.42 -5.25 18.44
CA GLN A 220 4.37 -5.23 17.42
C GLN A 220 4.30 -3.89 16.67
N GLU A 221 4.60 -2.78 17.34
CA GLU A 221 4.65 -1.44 16.74
C GLU A 221 5.69 -1.35 15.61
N LEU A 222 6.69 -2.23 15.61
CA LEU A 222 7.71 -2.30 14.58
C LEU A 222 7.37 -3.27 13.43
N GLY A 223 6.21 -3.91 13.48
CA GLY A 223 5.72 -4.88 12.50
C GLY A 223 5.85 -4.47 11.03
N PRO A 224 5.56 -3.22 10.63
CA PRO A 224 5.68 -2.79 9.23
C PRO A 224 7.07 -3.00 8.60
N MET A 225 8.14 -3.06 9.39
CA MET A 225 9.49 -3.32 8.84
C MET A 225 9.59 -4.69 8.15
N PHE A 226 8.77 -5.66 8.55
CA PHE A 226 8.79 -7.00 7.96
C PHE A 226 8.19 -7.05 6.56
N ALA A 227 7.50 -5.98 6.13
CA ALA A 227 7.09 -5.77 4.76
C ALA A 227 8.21 -5.18 3.88
N ALA A 228 9.33 -4.75 4.44
CA ALA A 228 10.41 -4.12 3.68
C ALA A 228 11.50 -5.12 3.25
N ASN A 229 12.22 -4.75 2.18
CA ASN A 229 13.41 -5.45 1.71
C ASN A 229 14.66 -5.03 2.51
N ALA A 230 15.72 -5.83 2.45
CA ALA A 230 17.02 -5.39 2.96
C ALA A 230 17.51 -4.16 2.16
N GLY A 231 18.11 -3.20 2.85
CA GLY A 231 18.48 -1.90 2.29
C GLY A 231 17.35 -0.86 2.32
N SER A 232 16.17 -1.16 2.85
CA SER A 232 15.08 -0.19 2.96
C SER A 232 15.17 0.65 4.23
N VAL A 233 15.10 1.97 4.09
CA VAL A 233 14.85 2.93 5.18
C VAL A 233 13.39 3.36 5.10
N LEU A 234 12.65 3.16 6.18
CA LEU A 234 11.21 3.35 6.23
C LEU A 234 10.82 4.21 7.43
N ALA A 235 9.72 4.93 7.30
CA ALA A 235 9.10 5.61 8.41
C ALA A 235 7.57 5.53 8.35
N PHE A 236 6.96 5.36 9.52
CA PHE A 236 5.51 5.20 9.66
C PHE A 236 5.04 5.69 11.03
N PRO A 237 3.79 6.17 11.13
CA PRO A 237 3.22 6.65 12.38
C PRO A 237 2.78 5.49 13.28
N VAL A 238 3.01 5.62 14.59
CA VAL A 238 2.39 4.81 15.63
C VAL A 238 1.28 5.67 16.25
N GLN A 239 0.05 5.51 15.76
CA GLN A 239 -1.05 6.44 16.03
C GLN A 239 -1.39 6.56 17.52
N GLN A 240 -1.32 5.46 18.27
CA GLN A 240 -1.64 5.44 19.71
C GLN A 240 -0.66 6.27 20.55
N GLU A 241 0.59 6.36 20.10
CA GLU A 241 1.66 7.07 20.79
C GLU A 241 1.92 8.45 20.18
N ASN A 242 1.26 8.79 19.06
CA ASN A 242 1.47 10.03 18.30
C ASN A 242 2.96 10.29 17.99
N ILE A 243 3.69 9.22 17.65
CA ILE A 243 5.10 9.26 17.24
C ILE A 243 5.26 8.67 15.84
N TRP A 244 6.42 8.91 15.24
CA TRP A 244 6.87 8.27 14.02
C TRP A 244 8.03 7.34 14.33
N VAL A 245 7.94 6.10 13.88
CA VAL A 245 9.09 5.19 13.86
C VAL A 245 9.84 5.41 12.56
N VAL A 246 11.16 5.49 12.64
CA VAL A 246 12.07 5.39 11.48
C VAL A 246 12.91 4.14 11.68
N ALA A 247 12.91 3.23 10.72
CA ALA A 247 13.69 2.00 10.77
C ALA A 247 14.55 1.83 9.50
N TYR A 248 15.71 1.23 9.66
CA TYR A 248 16.56 0.80 8.56
C TYR A 248 16.71 -0.72 8.61
N VAL A 249 16.18 -1.41 7.60
CA VAL A 249 16.32 -2.87 7.46
C VAL A 249 17.66 -3.15 6.80
N ILE A 250 18.66 -3.48 7.60
CA ILE A 250 20.05 -3.67 7.15
C ILE A 250 20.20 -5.02 6.46
N LYS A 251 19.71 -6.09 7.10
CA LYS A 251 19.77 -7.46 6.58
C LYS A 251 18.43 -8.13 6.76
N ARG A 252 18.15 -9.09 5.89
CA ARG A 252 16.99 -9.96 5.95
C ARG A 252 17.39 -11.38 5.58
N SER A 253 16.89 -12.35 6.31
CA SER A 253 16.93 -13.76 5.98
C SER A 253 15.52 -14.33 6.09
N ASP A 254 15.05 -15.03 5.05
CA ASP A 254 13.75 -15.72 5.05
C ASP A 254 13.92 -17.23 5.37
N ASN A 255 15.15 -17.66 5.68
CA ASN A 255 15.54 -19.06 5.93
C ASN A 255 16.52 -19.19 7.11
N ALA A 256 16.35 -18.39 8.16
CA ALA A 256 17.25 -18.31 9.32
C ALA A 256 17.18 -19.51 10.30
N GLY A 257 16.51 -20.62 9.94
CA GLY A 257 16.11 -21.66 10.92
C GLY A 257 14.93 -21.20 11.78
N ASP A 258 14.54 -21.96 12.82
CA ASP A 258 13.46 -21.52 13.71
C ASP A 258 13.90 -20.35 14.59
N THR A 259 13.32 -19.18 14.36
CA THR A 259 13.64 -17.92 15.04
C THR A 259 12.67 -17.58 16.17
N THR A 260 11.66 -18.41 16.44
CA THR A 260 10.59 -18.08 17.40
C THR A 260 10.84 -18.65 18.79
N GLY A 261 11.92 -19.42 18.97
CA GLY A 261 12.20 -20.09 20.25
C GLY A 261 11.07 -21.03 20.70
N GLY A 262 10.32 -21.61 19.76
CA GLY A 262 9.19 -22.50 20.04
C GLY A 262 7.86 -21.81 20.33
N GLN A 263 7.77 -20.47 20.25
CA GLN A 263 6.50 -19.76 20.43
C GLN A 263 5.44 -20.18 19.40
N ASP A 264 4.17 -20.14 19.82
CA ASP A 264 3.05 -20.23 18.88
C ASP A 264 2.93 -18.92 18.08
N VAL A 265 2.85 -19.07 16.77
CA VAL A 265 2.82 -17.97 15.79
C VAL A 265 1.52 -17.95 14.99
N SER A 266 0.56 -18.81 15.34
CA SER A 266 -0.74 -18.92 14.68
C SER A 266 -1.46 -17.56 14.60
N GLN A 267 -1.40 -16.76 15.67
CA GLN A 267 -2.08 -15.46 15.76
C GLN A 267 -1.45 -14.37 14.90
N ILE A 268 -0.14 -14.47 14.60
CA ILE A 268 0.59 -13.47 13.82
C ILE A 268 0.81 -13.89 12.36
N ALA A 269 0.49 -15.14 12.02
CA ALA A 269 0.73 -15.70 10.69
C ALA A 269 0.05 -14.88 9.58
N ALA A 270 -1.25 -14.62 9.69
CA ALA A 270 -1.98 -13.87 8.65
C ALA A 270 -1.40 -12.46 8.42
N GLY A 271 -1.15 -11.69 9.48
CA GLY A 271 -0.58 -10.35 9.35
C GLY A 271 0.87 -10.36 8.81
N PHE A 272 1.66 -11.35 9.21
CA PHE A 272 3.00 -11.53 8.65
C PHE A 272 2.94 -11.92 7.17
N GLY A 273 2.00 -12.79 6.77
CA GLY A 273 1.76 -13.17 5.38
C GLY A 273 1.34 -12.00 4.50
N GLN A 274 0.48 -11.11 5.01
CA GLN A 274 0.17 -9.84 4.33
C GLN A 274 1.42 -8.98 4.17
N SER A 275 2.29 -8.91 5.18
CA SER A 275 3.58 -8.22 5.06
C SER A 275 4.48 -8.86 3.98
N GLN A 276 4.39 -10.19 3.79
CA GLN A 276 5.11 -10.87 2.69
C GLN A 276 4.56 -10.49 1.32
N MET A 277 3.24 -10.40 1.19
CA MET A 277 2.56 -9.90 -0.02
C MET A 277 3.03 -8.49 -0.35
N VAL A 278 3.02 -7.57 0.63
CA VAL A 278 3.47 -6.18 0.43
C VAL A 278 4.95 -6.13 0.03
N ARG A 279 5.81 -6.93 0.67
CA ARG A 279 7.23 -7.01 0.27
C ARG A 279 7.37 -7.51 -1.17
N TYR A 280 6.61 -8.53 -1.53
CA TYR A 280 6.66 -9.09 -2.88
C TYR A 280 6.18 -8.07 -3.92
N ALA A 281 5.14 -7.29 -3.64
CA ALA A 281 4.70 -6.18 -4.48
C ALA A 281 5.83 -5.17 -4.77
N GLN A 282 6.69 -4.88 -3.79
CA GLN A 282 7.87 -4.03 -4.01
C GLN A 282 8.90 -4.69 -4.93
N GLN A 283 9.09 -6.01 -4.81
CA GLN A 283 10.08 -6.76 -5.61
C GLN A 283 9.69 -6.85 -7.07
N VAL A 284 8.40 -7.06 -7.35
CA VAL A 284 7.90 -7.17 -8.73
C VAL A 284 7.52 -5.81 -9.32
N GLY A 285 7.29 -4.80 -8.48
CA GLY A 285 6.82 -3.50 -8.87
C GLY A 285 5.30 -3.48 -9.09
N VAL A 286 4.66 -2.44 -8.55
CA VAL A 286 3.24 -2.15 -8.76
C VAL A 286 3.11 -0.73 -9.27
N THR A 287 2.44 -0.57 -10.40
CA THR A 287 2.08 0.74 -10.97
C THR A 287 0.58 0.83 -11.09
N LEU A 288 -0.02 1.86 -10.50
CA LEU A 288 -1.46 2.11 -10.63
C LEU A 288 -1.73 3.06 -11.78
N ASN A 289 -2.92 2.95 -12.36
CA ASN A 289 -3.45 4.02 -13.19
C ASN A 289 -3.61 5.29 -12.34
N PRO A 290 -3.04 6.44 -12.73
CA PRO A 290 -3.01 7.66 -11.91
C PRO A 290 -4.38 8.15 -11.43
N ARG A 291 -5.48 7.79 -12.12
CA ARG A 291 -6.85 8.12 -11.69
C ARG A 291 -7.23 7.53 -10.34
N PHE A 292 -6.58 6.44 -9.92
CA PHE A 292 -6.84 5.78 -8.64
C PHE A 292 -5.87 6.24 -7.55
N GLY A 293 -4.76 6.89 -7.90
CA GLY A 293 -3.80 7.42 -6.95
C GLY A 293 -2.47 6.66 -7.01
N VAL A 294 -1.82 6.52 -5.86
CA VAL A 294 -0.48 5.95 -5.75
C VAL A 294 -0.46 4.73 -4.84
N TRP A 295 0.31 3.72 -5.24
CA TRP A 295 0.55 2.55 -4.42
C TRP A 295 1.50 2.88 -3.27
N GLU A 296 1.11 2.55 -2.04
CA GLU A 296 1.97 2.69 -0.87
C GLU A 296 2.81 1.43 -0.68
N PRO A 297 4.14 1.51 -0.79
CA PRO A 297 4.97 0.31 -0.80
C PRO A 297 5.10 -0.36 0.57
N LEU A 298 4.87 0.35 1.68
CA LEU A 298 5.02 -0.21 3.03
C LEU A 298 3.71 -0.81 3.58
N THR A 299 2.57 -0.23 3.22
CA THR A 299 1.25 -0.63 3.74
C THR A 299 0.48 -1.51 2.74
N GLY A 300 0.84 -1.44 1.45
CA GLY A 300 0.06 -2.04 0.39
C GLY A 300 -1.31 -1.37 0.19
N PHE A 301 -1.48 -0.13 0.63
CA PHE A 301 -2.69 0.65 0.41
C PHE A 301 -2.57 1.58 -0.80
N VAL A 302 -3.69 2.16 -1.21
CA VAL A 302 -3.72 3.17 -2.26
C VAL A 302 -3.98 4.56 -1.66
N SER A 303 -2.98 5.44 -1.69
CA SER A 303 -3.17 6.85 -1.31
C SER A 303 -3.75 7.66 -2.47
N PRO A 304 -4.45 8.77 -2.20
CA PRO A 304 -4.87 9.70 -3.24
C PRO A 304 -3.70 10.31 -4.02
N SER A 305 -2.58 10.59 -3.34
CA SER A 305 -1.37 11.17 -3.90
C SER A 305 -0.14 10.82 -3.06
N ALA A 306 1.07 10.99 -3.60
CA ALA A 306 2.31 10.73 -2.86
C ALA A 306 2.48 11.63 -1.62
N GLY A 307 1.95 12.86 -1.65
CA GLY A 307 1.96 13.77 -0.49
C GLY A 307 1.06 13.27 0.65
N GLU A 308 0.03 12.51 0.31
CA GLU A 308 -0.96 11.96 1.24
C GLU A 308 -0.65 10.54 1.69
N SER A 309 0.49 9.97 1.29
CA SER A 309 0.90 8.64 1.75
C SER A 309 1.13 8.60 3.25
N SER A 310 0.65 7.52 3.88
CA SER A 310 0.71 7.33 5.33
C SER A 310 2.11 6.97 5.85
N SER A 311 3.01 6.60 4.93
CA SER A 311 4.36 6.13 5.23
C SER A 311 5.40 6.74 4.28
N ILE A 312 6.67 6.60 4.66
CA ILE A 312 7.83 6.96 3.86
C ILE A 312 8.64 5.69 3.67
N MET A 313 9.10 5.41 2.44
CA MET A 313 10.03 4.32 2.18
C MET A 313 11.02 4.72 1.10
N LYS A 314 12.31 4.54 1.37
CA LYS A 314 13.42 4.76 0.43
C LYS A 314 14.37 3.57 0.49
N THR A 315 15.03 3.28 -0.61
CA THR A 315 16.03 2.22 -0.68
C THR A 315 17.41 2.86 -0.70
N VAL A 316 18.33 2.38 0.15
CA VAL A 316 19.74 2.76 0.06
C VAL A 316 20.30 2.16 -1.23
N ARG A 317 20.88 2.98 -2.08
CA ARG A 317 21.63 2.46 -3.23
C ARG A 317 22.92 1.86 -2.68
N ALA A 318 23.28 0.66 -3.11
CA ALA A 318 24.64 0.18 -2.90
C ALA A 318 25.58 1.25 -3.46
N ALA A 319 26.52 1.74 -2.65
CA ALA A 319 27.60 2.54 -3.19
C ALA A 319 28.26 1.68 -4.26
N ASN A 320 28.30 2.16 -5.51
CA ASN A 320 29.10 1.52 -6.56
C ASN A 320 30.51 1.37 -5.97
N GLN A 321 30.89 0.13 -5.64
CA GLN A 321 32.28 -0.20 -5.32
C GLN A 321 33.09 -0.20 -6.59
#